data_AF-A0A5C3L2J9-F1
#
_entry.id   AF-A0A5C3L2J9-F1
#
_cell.length_a   1.000
_cell.length_b   1.000
_cell.length_c   1.000
_cell.angle_alpha   90.00
_cell.angle_beta   90.00
_cell.angle_gamma   90.00
#
_symmetry.space_group_name_H-M   'P 1'
#
loop_
_entity.id
_entity.type
_entity.pdbx_description
1 polymer ?
#
loop_
_entity_poly.entity_id
_entity_poly.type
_entity_poly.pdbx_seq_one_letter_code
_entity_poly.pdbx_strand_id
1 'polypeptide(L)'
;MSRSLDAASDILRLMEHARAGNYVAASFFTLLVADYLQTFPQEVELVWFSKTSLVRAVYFMARYIGLILMTLNLVYLFDPGIVGDGCNKMYVVLMVVGTINSISSEVLLYLQVWAISGNTVIAKCFLSFQFLAILTVAGVSNHFILSGLQPIDPVSSTPKCNPTVSLHWGSVIFTTLCVSQITLITITLLLAYRKYSGWKSTLFLVFFRNGLIYWCLISVVYIAITVSALRNLTGLYFLLAVPSSVFQSALSTRSLLALRSSDHIASQDLSQLETMRFNSNVGTRDTQW
;
A
#
# COMPACT_ATOMS: atom_id res chain seq x y z
N MET A 1 -21.22 -41.21 15.93
CA MET A 1 -20.43 -41.53 14.71
C MET A 1 -20.57 -40.46 13.64
N SER A 2 -21.77 -39.95 13.33
CA SER A 2 -21.96 -38.80 12.43
C SER A 2 -21.28 -37.52 12.94
N ARG A 3 -21.55 -37.10 14.19
CA ARG A 3 -20.91 -35.91 14.80
C ARG A 3 -19.38 -35.93 14.83
N SER A 4 -18.75 -37.11 14.93
CA SER A 4 -17.29 -37.24 14.91
C SER A 4 -16.71 -37.18 13.50
N LEU A 5 -17.46 -37.63 12.49
CA LEU A 5 -17.12 -37.50 11.07
C LEU A 5 -17.28 -36.04 10.60
N ASP A 6 -18.35 -35.37 11.02
CA ASP A 6 -18.58 -33.95 10.74
C ASP A 6 -17.44 -33.10 11.34
N ALA A 7 -17.10 -33.33 12.62
CA ALA A 7 -15.99 -32.65 13.28
C ALA A 7 -14.63 -32.89 12.61
N ALA A 8 -14.35 -34.12 12.14
CA ALA A 8 -13.11 -34.42 11.42
C ALA A 8 -13.05 -33.71 10.06
N SER A 9 -14.18 -33.63 9.35
CA SER A 9 -14.27 -32.93 8.07
C SER A 9 -14.10 -31.41 8.22
N ASP A 10 -14.62 -30.83 9.30
CA ASP A 10 -14.45 -29.41 9.62
C ASP A 10 -12.99 -29.08 9.97
N ILE A 11 -12.32 -29.95 10.74
CA ILE A 11 -10.88 -29.78 11.05
C ILE A 11 -10.03 -29.83 9.77
N LEU A 12 -10.33 -30.75 8.85
CA LEU A 12 -9.64 -30.87 7.55
C LEU A 12 -9.78 -29.58 6.72
N ARG A 13 -10.99 -29.03 6.61
CA ARG A 13 -11.25 -27.76 5.90
C ARG A 13 -10.50 -26.59 6.53
N LEU A 14 -10.50 -26.49 7.87
CA LEU A 14 -9.78 -25.45 8.59
C LEU A 14 -8.26 -25.53 8.36
N MET A 15 -7.70 -26.75 8.36
CA MET A 15 -6.29 -26.96 8.07
C MET A 15 -5.94 -26.57 6.62
N GLU A 16 -6.79 -26.89 5.66
CA GLU A 16 -6.60 -26.54 4.26
C GLU A 16 -6.63 -25.01 4.05
N HIS A 17 -7.62 -24.31 4.62
CA HIS A 17 -7.69 -22.85 4.56
C HIS A 17 -6.48 -22.17 5.20
N ALA A 18 -6.03 -22.67 6.36
CA ALA A 18 -4.86 -22.11 7.03
C ALA A 18 -3.57 -22.39 6.25
N ARG A 19 -3.46 -23.54 5.57
CA ARG A 19 -2.32 -23.87 4.72
C ARG A 19 -2.30 -22.98 3.47
N ALA A 20 -3.45 -22.74 2.86
CA ALA A 20 -3.59 -21.81 1.74
C ALA A 20 -3.14 -20.39 2.14
N GLY A 21 -3.56 -19.90 3.32
CA GLY A 21 -3.11 -18.62 3.86
C GLY A 21 -1.58 -18.52 3.99
N ASN A 22 -0.94 -19.55 4.52
CA ASN A 22 0.52 -19.61 4.67
C ASN A 22 1.25 -19.56 3.31
N TYR A 23 0.77 -20.32 2.31
CA TYR A 23 1.36 -20.29 0.97
C TYR A 23 1.16 -18.94 0.28
N VAL A 24 -0.01 -18.32 0.44
CA VAL A 24 -0.28 -16.98 -0.09
C VAL A 24 0.67 -15.97 0.54
N ALA A 25 0.82 -15.95 1.86
CA ALA A 25 1.75 -15.05 2.55
C ALA A 25 3.21 -15.22 2.05
N ALA A 26 3.69 -16.46 1.95
CA ALA A 26 5.03 -16.75 1.44
C ALA A 26 5.23 -16.33 -0.03
N SER A 27 4.20 -16.53 -0.87
CA SER A 27 4.22 -16.11 -2.27
C SER A 27 4.29 -14.59 -2.40
N PHE A 28 3.47 -13.87 -1.63
CA PHE A 28 3.45 -12.41 -1.63
C PHE A 28 4.71 -11.79 -1.02
N PHE A 29 5.33 -12.44 -0.03
CA PHE A 29 6.65 -12.06 0.45
C PHE A 29 7.72 -12.20 -0.65
N THR A 30 7.69 -13.31 -1.39
CA THR A 30 8.61 -13.52 -2.52
C THR A 30 8.42 -12.46 -3.61
N LEU A 31 7.16 -12.13 -3.92
CA LEU A 31 6.83 -11.05 -4.85
C LEU A 31 7.34 -9.68 -4.37
N LEU A 32 7.21 -9.39 -3.07
CA LEU A 32 7.73 -8.16 -2.48
C LEU A 32 9.25 -8.10 -2.59
N VAL A 33 9.96 -9.17 -2.26
CA VAL A 33 11.43 -9.23 -2.41
C VAL A 33 11.85 -9.08 -3.87
N ALA A 34 11.14 -9.73 -4.80
CA ALA A 34 11.41 -9.59 -6.23
C ALA A 34 11.20 -8.14 -6.71
N ASP A 35 10.13 -7.48 -6.26
CA ASP A 35 9.89 -6.06 -6.53
C ASP A 35 11.04 -5.17 -6.04
N TYR A 36 11.53 -5.44 -4.83
CA TYR A 36 12.65 -4.70 -4.26
C TYR A 36 13.89 -4.80 -5.14
N LEU A 37 14.28 -6.03 -5.50
CA LEU A 37 15.45 -6.28 -6.33
C LEU A 37 15.31 -5.60 -7.70
N GLN A 38 14.13 -5.64 -8.29
CA GLN A 38 13.87 -5.03 -9.60
C GLN A 38 13.93 -3.50 -9.56
N THR A 39 13.41 -2.88 -8.50
CA THR A 39 13.29 -1.41 -8.41
C THR A 39 14.46 -0.75 -7.70
N PHE A 40 15.37 -1.52 -7.11
CA PHE A 40 16.53 -1.01 -6.37
C PHE A 40 17.45 -0.09 -7.20
N PRO A 41 17.80 -0.39 -8.47
CA PRO A 41 18.64 0.53 -9.26
C PRO A 41 18.00 1.90 -9.42
N GLN A 42 16.69 1.94 -9.71
CA GLN A 42 15.92 3.17 -9.85
C GLN A 42 15.77 3.91 -8.51
N GLU A 43 15.68 3.17 -7.40
CA GLU A 43 15.64 3.75 -6.06
C GLU A 43 16.93 4.51 -5.73
N VAL A 44 18.09 3.91 -6.01
CA VAL A 44 19.39 4.53 -5.76
C VAL A 44 19.55 5.81 -6.59
N GLU A 45 19.18 5.76 -7.87
CA GLU A 45 19.29 6.91 -8.78
C GLU A 45 18.32 8.04 -8.41
N LEU A 46 17.04 7.73 -8.16
CA LEU A 46 15.97 8.72 -8.07
C LEU A 46 15.62 9.16 -6.63
N VAL A 47 15.99 8.37 -5.61
CA VAL A 47 15.52 8.61 -4.23
C VAL A 47 16.66 8.94 -3.27
N TRP A 48 17.78 8.21 -3.33
CA TRP A 48 18.84 8.35 -2.33
C TRP A 48 19.44 9.77 -2.30
N PHE A 49 19.71 10.32 -3.48
CA PHE A 49 20.30 11.65 -3.66
C PHE A 49 19.26 12.78 -3.82
N SER A 50 17.99 12.48 -3.58
CA SER A 50 16.90 13.46 -3.68
C SER A 50 17.01 14.54 -2.61
N LYS A 51 16.81 15.81 -3.02
CA LYS A 51 16.82 16.99 -2.13
C LYS A 51 15.61 17.03 -1.16
N THR A 52 14.52 16.34 -1.48
CA THR A 52 13.28 16.34 -0.67
C THR A 52 13.37 15.37 0.51
N SER A 53 13.74 15.89 1.69
CA SER A 53 13.93 15.08 2.90
C SER A 53 12.66 14.36 3.37
N LEU A 54 11.50 15.02 3.33
CA LEU A 54 10.22 14.44 3.76
C LEU A 54 9.77 13.30 2.85
N VAL A 55 9.69 13.54 1.54
CA VAL A 55 9.25 12.53 0.56
C VAL A 55 10.19 11.31 0.60
N ARG A 56 11.50 11.56 0.75
CA ARG A 56 12.50 10.51 0.90
C ARG A 56 12.29 9.67 2.16
N ALA A 57 12.06 10.33 3.31
CA ALA A 57 11.82 9.62 4.58
C ALA A 57 10.56 8.76 4.52
N VAL A 58 9.44 9.32 4.03
CA VAL A 58 8.18 8.60 3.87
C VAL A 58 8.33 7.44 2.88
N TYR A 59 9.07 7.63 1.79
CA TYR A 59 9.34 6.56 0.83
C TYR A 59 10.05 5.37 1.49
N PHE A 60 11.13 5.63 2.25
CA PHE A 60 11.84 4.57 2.94
C PHE A 60 11.00 3.91 4.02
N MET A 61 10.15 4.65 4.73
CA MET A 61 9.18 4.08 5.65
C MET A 61 8.20 3.14 4.93
N ALA A 62 7.51 3.63 3.89
CA ALA A 62 6.53 2.84 3.14
C ALA A 62 7.14 1.58 2.52
N ARG A 63 8.38 1.69 2.04
CA ARG A 63 9.14 0.57 1.51
C ARG A 63 9.50 -0.37 2.67
N TYR A 64 10.53 -0.05 3.45
CA TYR A 64 11.16 -1.01 4.35
C TYR A 64 10.26 -1.51 5.49
N ILE A 65 9.28 -0.73 5.94
CA ILE A 65 8.31 -1.19 6.95
C ILE A 65 7.41 -2.27 6.36
N GLY A 66 7.08 -2.21 5.07
CA GLY A 66 6.37 -3.28 4.38
C GLY A 66 7.15 -4.60 4.37
N LEU A 67 8.47 -4.55 4.21
CA LEU A 67 9.33 -5.74 4.27
C LEU A 67 9.40 -6.32 5.70
N ILE A 68 9.53 -5.44 6.71
CA ILE A 68 9.50 -5.82 8.12
C ILE A 68 8.15 -6.46 8.47
N LEU A 69 7.04 -5.85 8.05
CA LEU A 69 5.69 -6.35 8.27
C LEU A 69 5.53 -7.78 7.76
N MET A 70 5.96 -8.04 6.51
CA MET A 70 5.82 -9.37 5.91
C MET A 70 6.72 -10.39 6.58
N THR A 71 7.93 -10.00 6.97
CA THR A 71 8.84 -10.87 7.74
C THR A 71 8.21 -11.29 9.07
N LEU A 72 7.67 -10.32 9.82
CA LEU A 72 6.97 -10.58 11.07
C LEU A 72 5.71 -11.44 10.85
N ASN A 73 5.00 -11.24 9.73
CA ASN A 73 3.82 -12.03 9.39
C ASN A 73 4.19 -13.50 9.14
N LEU A 74 5.30 -13.77 8.44
CA LEU A 74 5.81 -15.13 8.27
C LEU A 74 6.22 -15.75 9.60
N VAL A 75 6.93 -15.02 10.46
CA VAL A 75 7.28 -15.50 11.81
C VAL A 75 6.00 -15.86 12.58
N TYR A 76 5.01 -14.98 12.58
CA TYR A 76 3.70 -15.22 13.22
C TYR A 76 2.97 -16.46 12.67
N LEU A 77 3.08 -16.75 11.37
CA LEU A 77 2.39 -17.87 10.72
C LEU A 77 3.11 -19.21 10.82
N PHE A 78 4.44 -19.20 10.94
CA PHE A 78 5.29 -20.40 10.86
C PHE A 78 6.01 -20.76 12.15
N ASP A 79 6.12 -19.85 13.13
CA ASP A 79 6.77 -20.14 14.41
C ASP A 79 5.80 -20.83 15.38
N PRO A 80 5.99 -22.13 15.70
CA PRO A 80 5.15 -22.84 16.66
C PRO A 80 5.38 -22.38 18.11
N GLY A 81 6.44 -21.61 18.38
CA GLY A 81 6.76 -21.08 19.71
C GLY A 81 5.85 -19.92 20.14
N ILE A 82 5.07 -19.34 19.23
CA ILE A 82 4.15 -18.24 19.53
C ILE A 82 2.82 -18.81 20.06
N VAL A 83 2.74 -18.96 21.38
CA VAL A 83 1.57 -19.53 22.09
C VAL A 83 1.11 -18.63 23.24
N GLY A 84 -0.14 -18.81 23.67
CA GLY A 84 -0.74 -18.09 24.79
C GLY A 84 -0.64 -16.57 24.64
N ASP A 85 -0.07 -15.89 25.62
CA ASP A 85 0.08 -14.43 25.64
C ASP A 85 1.03 -13.89 24.54
N GLY A 86 1.98 -14.72 24.08
CA GLY A 86 2.87 -14.37 22.97
C GLY A 86 2.12 -14.11 21.66
N CYS A 87 0.99 -14.80 21.45
CA CYS A 87 0.12 -14.65 20.28
C CYS A 87 -0.51 -13.26 20.22
N ASN A 88 -1.14 -12.80 21.31
CA ASN A 88 -1.74 -11.47 21.38
C ASN A 88 -0.67 -10.38 21.25
N LYS A 89 0.48 -10.54 21.90
CA LYS A 89 1.61 -9.59 21.78
C LYS A 89 2.10 -9.47 20.34
N MET A 90 2.32 -10.59 19.64
CA MET A 90 2.74 -10.58 18.25
C MET A 90 1.66 -9.97 17.34
N TYR A 91 0.39 -10.25 17.60
CA TYR A 91 -0.72 -9.62 16.87
C TYR A 91 -0.72 -8.10 17.02
N VAL A 92 -0.51 -7.58 18.23
CA VAL A 92 -0.38 -6.12 18.47
C VAL A 92 0.79 -5.54 17.68
N VAL A 93 1.95 -6.22 17.68
CA VAL A 93 3.12 -5.81 16.89
C VAL A 93 2.78 -5.74 15.40
N LEU A 94 2.15 -6.78 14.85
CA LEU A 94 1.70 -6.81 13.45
C LEU A 94 0.72 -5.68 13.14
N MET A 95 -0.22 -5.40 14.03
CA MET A 95 -1.20 -4.34 13.86
C MET A 95 -0.54 -2.95 13.85
N VAL A 96 0.41 -2.70 14.75
CA VAL A 96 1.15 -1.43 14.83
C VAL A 96 2.03 -1.24 13.59
N VAL A 97 2.85 -2.23 13.25
CA VAL A 97 3.73 -2.18 12.07
C VAL A 97 2.90 -2.07 10.79
N GLY A 98 1.78 -2.80 10.71
CA GLY A 98 0.82 -2.73 9.60
C GLY A 98 0.20 -1.35 9.44
N THR A 99 -0.18 -0.72 10.55
CA THR A 99 -0.71 0.65 10.56
C THR A 99 0.33 1.65 10.05
N ILE A 100 1.60 1.53 10.48
CA ILE A 100 2.67 2.42 10.00
C ILE A 100 2.93 2.22 8.50
N ASN A 101 2.93 0.96 8.03
CA ASN A 101 3.05 0.64 6.60
C ASN A 101 1.91 1.25 5.77
N SER A 102 0.67 1.14 6.26
CA SER A 102 -0.49 1.67 5.57
C SER A 102 -0.48 3.21 5.54
N ILE A 103 -0.21 3.87 6.69
CA ILE A 103 -0.13 5.33 6.77
C ILE A 103 0.97 5.88 5.86
N SER A 104 2.16 5.29 5.89
CA SER A 104 3.28 5.75 5.03
C SER A 104 2.97 5.57 3.55
N SER A 105 2.33 4.46 3.16
CA SER A 105 1.86 4.23 1.78
C SER A 105 0.78 5.23 1.36
N GLU A 106 -0.19 5.53 2.23
CA GLU A 106 -1.21 6.56 1.99
C GLU A 106 -0.58 7.95 1.83
N VAL A 107 0.35 8.34 2.72
CA VAL A 107 1.03 9.63 2.63
C VAL A 107 1.72 9.79 1.27
N LEU A 108 2.37 8.73 0.74
CA LEU A 108 2.95 8.79 -0.60
C LEU A 108 1.93 9.12 -1.68
N LEU A 109 0.75 8.50 -1.64
CA LEU A 109 -0.32 8.77 -2.62
C LEU A 109 -0.85 10.20 -2.49
N TYR A 110 -1.06 10.68 -1.26
CA TYR A 110 -1.45 12.07 -1.02
C TYR A 110 -0.41 13.06 -1.54
N LEU A 111 0.88 12.80 -1.33
CA LEU A 111 1.97 13.63 -1.85
C LEU A 111 1.97 13.68 -3.38
N GLN A 112 1.67 12.57 -4.05
CA GLN A 112 1.56 12.54 -5.52
C GLN A 112 0.39 13.39 -6.02
N VAL A 113 -0.80 13.24 -5.42
CA VAL A 113 -1.97 14.06 -5.80
C VAL A 113 -1.71 15.54 -5.50
N TRP A 114 -1.05 15.84 -4.39
CA TRP A 114 -0.67 17.19 -4.02
C TRP A 114 0.30 17.83 -5.02
N ALA A 115 1.26 17.06 -5.55
CA ALA A 115 2.16 17.54 -6.60
C ALA A 115 1.39 17.83 -7.91
N ILE A 116 0.42 16.99 -8.26
CA ILE A 116 -0.39 17.13 -9.49
C ILE A 116 -1.36 18.31 -9.40
N SER A 117 -1.95 18.58 -8.23
CA SER A 117 -3.01 19.59 -8.05
C SER A 117 -2.57 21.03 -8.35
N GLY A 118 -1.27 21.27 -8.47
CA GLY A 118 -0.72 22.61 -8.46
C GLY A 118 -1.06 23.32 -7.14
N ASN A 119 -0.65 24.57 -6.97
CA ASN A 119 -0.77 25.30 -5.71
C ASN A 119 -2.22 25.74 -5.36
N THR A 120 -3.23 24.94 -5.70
CA THR A 120 -4.64 25.25 -5.43
C THR A 120 -4.96 25.03 -3.95
N VAL A 121 -5.19 26.11 -3.21
CA VAL A 121 -5.45 26.09 -1.76
C VAL A 121 -6.61 25.16 -1.40
N ILE A 122 -7.66 25.13 -2.22
CA ILE A 122 -8.85 24.27 -2.02
C ILE A 122 -8.45 22.78 -2.01
N ALA A 123 -7.66 22.33 -2.99
CA ALA A 123 -7.23 20.94 -3.05
C ALA A 123 -6.37 20.58 -1.83
N LYS A 124 -5.45 21.46 -1.42
CA LYS A 124 -4.62 21.23 -0.23
C LYS A 124 -5.43 21.12 1.05
N CYS A 125 -6.38 22.03 1.28
CA CYS A 125 -7.26 21.99 2.44
C CYS A 125 -8.10 20.72 2.46
N PHE A 126 -8.69 20.34 1.32
CA PHE A 126 -9.48 19.12 1.19
C PHE A 126 -8.65 17.86 1.46
N LEU A 127 -7.47 17.73 0.82
CA LEU A 127 -6.57 16.59 1.04
C LEU A 127 -6.12 16.49 2.50
N SER A 128 -5.77 17.62 3.13
CA SER A 128 -5.32 17.64 4.52
C SER A 128 -6.43 17.23 5.49
N PHE A 129 -7.65 17.75 5.28
CA PHE A 129 -8.82 17.37 6.07
C PHE A 129 -9.13 15.88 5.93
N GLN A 130 -9.10 15.38 4.69
CA GLN A 130 -9.37 13.98 4.42
C GLN A 130 -8.32 13.06 5.06
N PHE A 131 -7.03 13.39 4.95
CA PHE A 131 -5.96 12.63 5.58
C PHE A 131 -6.12 12.57 7.11
N LEU A 132 -6.44 13.70 7.74
CA LEU A 132 -6.68 13.74 9.18
C LEU A 132 -7.90 12.90 9.58
N ALA A 133 -8.97 12.92 8.79
CA ALA A 133 -10.15 12.07 9.02
C ALA A 133 -9.82 10.57 8.92
N ILE A 134 -8.93 10.17 8.02
CA ILE A 134 -8.49 8.77 7.92
C ILE A 134 -7.68 8.37 9.15
N LEU A 135 -6.75 9.23 9.60
CA LEU A 135 -5.96 8.98 10.80
C LEU A 135 -6.82 8.81 12.05
N THR A 136 -7.85 9.65 12.22
CA THR A 136 -8.75 9.55 13.37
C THR A 136 -9.58 8.26 13.33
N VAL A 137 -10.17 7.91 12.17
CA VAL A 137 -10.94 6.68 12.02
C VAL A 137 -10.07 5.44 12.24
N ALA A 138 -8.85 5.42 11.70
CA ALA A 138 -7.91 4.32 11.90
C ALA A 138 -7.51 4.19 13.38
N GLY A 139 -7.21 5.29 14.07
CA GLY A 139 -6.87 5.30 15.48
C GLY A 139 -8.00 4.79 16.37
N VAL A 140 -9.23 5.25 16.15
CA VAL A 140 -10.42 4.79 16.87
C VAL A 140 -10.68 3.31 16.62
N SER A 141 -10.62 2.87 15.37
CA SER A 141 -10.84 1.46 15.00
C SER A 141 -9.80 0.55 15.65
N ASN A 142 -8.52 0.92 15.58
CA ASN A 142 -7.43 0.18 16.23
C ASN A 142 -7.61 0.12 17.75
N HIS A 143 -8.03 1.21 18.39
CA HIS A 143 -8.32 1.22 19.83
C HIS A 143 -9.40 0.18 20.19
N PHE A 144 -10.49 0.12 19.43
CA PHE A 144 -11.56 -0.85 19.67
C PHE A 144 -11.17 -2.30 19.33
N ILE A 145 -10.28 -2.52 18.34
CA ILE A 145 -9.72 -3.84 18.06
C ILE A 145 -8.89 -4.30 19.26
N LEU A 146 -8.02 -3.44 19.77
CA LEU A 146 -7.14 -3.75 20.90
C LEU A 146 -7.91 -3.98 22.20
N SER A 147 -8.93 -3.17 22.49
CA SER A 147 -9.75 -3.34 23.69
C SER A 147 -10.65 -4.58 23.63
N GLY A 148 -10.91 -5.09 22.42
CA GLY A 148 -11.65 -6.33 22.20
C GLY A 148 -10.81 -7.62 22.31
N LEU A 149 -9.48 -7.52 22.44
CA LEU A 149 -8.61 -8.70 22.54
C LEU A 149 -8.91 -9.49 23.82
N GLN A 150 -9.30 -10.75 23.65
CA GLN A 150 -9.50 -11.66 24.77
C GLN A 150 -8.21 -12.42 25.10
N PRO A 151 -7.96 -12.76 26.38
CA PRO A 151 -6.91 -13.69 26.75
C PRO A 151 -7.12 -15.03 26.04
N ILE A 152 -6.06 -15.60 25.47
CA ILE A 152 -6.12 -16.93 24.84
C ILE A 152 -5.94 -17.98 25.93
N ASP A 153 -6.95 -18.83 26.10
CA ASP A 153 -6.87 -19.95 27.04
C ASP A 153 -5.78 -20.95 26.61
N PRO A 154 -4.82 -21.29 27.48
CA PRO A 154 -3.72 -22.20 27.16
C PRO A 154 -4.17 -23.66 26.92
N VAL A 155 -5.45 -23.97 27.18
CA VAL A 155 -6.06 -25.30 27.05
C VAL A 155 -6.84 -25.46 25.74
N SER A 156 -6.88 -24.45 24.87
CA SER A 156 -7.52 -24.62 23.56
C SER A 156 -6.68 -25.54 22.66
N SER A 157 -7.26 -26.70 22.32
CA SER A 157 -6.68 -27.77 21.50
C SER A 157 -6.41 -27.37 20.03
N THR A 158 -6.37 -26.08 19.72
CA THR A 158 -6.14 -25.56 18.38
C THR A 158 -4.65 -25.26 18.20
N PRO A 159 -3.93 -25.94 17.29
CA PRO A 159 -2.48 -25.82 17.14
C PRO A 159 -2.00 -24.50 16.51
N LYS A 160 -2.86 -23.48 16.37
CA LYS A 160 -2.52 -22.21 15.72
C LYS A 160 -3.02 -21.01 16.53
N CYS A 161 -2.15 -20.01 16.68
CA CYS A 161 -2.45 -18.70 17.24
C CYS A 161 -3.55 -18.01 16.41
N ASN A 162 -4.74 -17.84 17.01
CA ASN A 162 -5.89 -17.21 16.38
C ASN A 162 -6.54 -16.21 17.35
N PRO A 163 -6.17 -14.91 17.30
CA PRO A 163 -6.70 -13.91 18.21
C PRO A 163 -8.18 -13.66 17.90
N THR A 164 -9.01 -13.69 18.95
CA THR A 164 -10.43 -13.38 18.84
C THR A 164 -10.58 -11.86 18.74
N VAL A 165 -10.77 -11.34 17.52
CA VAL A 165 -10.88 -9.90 17.25
C VAL A 165 -12.20 -9.55 16.59
N SER A 166 -12.66 -8.32 16.82
CA SER A 166 -13.84 -7.79 16.15
C SER A 166 -13.52 -7.43 14.69
N LEU A 167 -13.97 -8.29 13.77
CA LEU A 167 -13.84 -8.05 12.32
C LEU A 167 -14.58 -6.80 11.85
N HIS A 168 -15.60 -6.35 12.59
CA HIS A 168 -16.35 -5.13 12.28
C HIS A 168 -15.42 -3.90 12.23
N TRP A 169 -14.58 -3.72 13.24
CA TRP A 169 -13.63 -2.59 13.26
C TRP A 169 -12.54 -2.74 12.20
N GLY A 170 -12.14 -3.97 11.88
CA GLY A 170 -11.29 -4.26 10.72
C GLY A 170 -11.95 -3.84 9.39
N SER A 171 -13.25 -4.13 9.23
CA SER A 171 -14.06 -3.70 8.08
C SER A 171 -14.09 -2.18 7.94
N VAL A 172 -14.21 -1.45 9.05
CA VAL A 172 -14.19 0.02 9.04
C VAL A 172 -12.86 0.54 8.47
N ILE A 173 -11.72 0.00 8.92
CA ILE A 173 -10.39 0.39 8.42
C ILE A 173 -10.29 0.19 6.90
N PHE A 174 -10.59 -1.01 6.39
CA PHE A 174 -10.48 -1.30 4.96
C PHE A 174 -11.48 -0.51 4.11
N THR A 175 -12.67 -0.21 4.64
CA THR A 175 -13.66 0.64 3.98
C THR A 175 -13.16 2.07 3.87
N THR A 176 -12.60 2.63 4.95
CA THR A 176 -12.00 3.97 4.95
C THR A 176 -10.84 4.08 3.97
N LEU A 177 -9.96 3.07 3.92
CA LEU A 177 -8.89 2.99 2.92
C LEU A 177 -9.46 2.95 1.49
N CYS A 178 -10.48 2.14 1.25
CA CYS A 178 -11.13 2.07 -0.07
C CYS A 178 -11.72 3.41 -0.52
N VAL A 179 -12.46 4.08 0.36
CA VAL A 179 -13.03 5.42 0.08
C VAL A 179 -11.90 6.41 -0.21
N SER A 180 -10.83 6.42 0.59
CA SER A 180 -9.64 7.25 0.35
C SER A 180 -9.06 7.03 -1.04
N GLN A 181 -8.79 5.78 -1.41
CA GLN A 181 -8.24 5.44 -2.72
C GLN A 181 -9.13 5.91 -3.86
N ILE A 182 -10.44 5.65 -3.79
CA ILE A 182 -11.39 6.07 -4.83
C ILE A 182 -11.41 7.59 -4.96
N THR A 183 -11.38 8.33 -3.86
CA THR A 183 -11.33 9.80 -3.93
C THR A 183 -10.03 10.32 -4.52
N LEU A 184 -8.87 9.75 -4.17
CA LEU A 184 -7.57 10.13 -4.73
C LEU A 184 -7.51 9.82 -6.24
N ILE A 185 -7.99 8.66 -6.67
CA ILE A 185 -8.14 8.30 -8.09
C ILE A 185 -9.02 9.32 -8.80
N THR A 186 -10.19 9.64 -8.23
CA THR A 186 -11.14 10.58 -8.82
C THR A 186 -10.55 11.97 -8.96
N ILE A 187 -9.92 12.51 -7.91
CA ILE A 187 -9.25 13.81 -7.94
C ILE A 187 -8.15 13.83 -8.99
N THR A 188 -7.33 12.78 -9.04
CA THR A 188 -6.23 12.67 -10.00
C THR A 188 -6.75 12.66 -11.44
N LEU A 189 -7.81 11.90 -11.72
CA LEU A 189 -8.45 11.87 -13.04
C LEU A 189 -9.06 13.23 -13.42
N LEU A 190 -9.74 13.90 -12.47
CA LEU A 190 -10.33 15.22 -12.70
C LEU A 190 -9.25 16.28 -12.99
N LEU A 191 -8.16 16.29 -12.23
CA LEU A 191 -7.03 17.19 -12.45
C LEU A 191 -6.34 16.91 -13.78
N ALA A 192 -6.13 15.63 -14.11
CA ALA A 192 -5.53 15.25 -15.37
C ALA A 192 -6.40 15.67 -16.57
N TYR A 193 -7.71 15.46 -16.50
CA TYR A 193 -8.66 15.87 -17.53
C TYR A 193 -8.70 17.39 -17.73
N ARG A 194 -8.63 18.17 -16.64
CA ARG A 194 -8.61 19.64 -16.71
C ARG A 194 -7.29 20.19 -17.25
N LYS A 195 -6.16 19.57 -16.91
CA LYS A 195 -4.82 20.07 -17.26
C LYS A 195 -4.40 19.68 -18.68
N TYR A 196 -4.77 18.48 -19.12
CA TYR A 196 -4.46 17.99 -20.45
C TYR A 196 -5.76 17.97 -21.25
N SER A 197 -5.99 19.02 -22.03
CA SER A 197 -7.18 19.22 -22.87
C SER A 197 -7.36 18.05 -23.85
N GLY A 198 -8.01 16.98 -23.40
CA GLY A 198 -8.25 15.74 -24.14
C GLY A 198 -7.29 14.57 -23.82
N TRP A 199 -7.77 13.35 -24.10
CA TRP A 199 -7.12 12.04 -23.85
C TRP A 199 -5.82 11.79 -24.64
N LYS A 200 -5.32 12.79 -25.39
CA LYS A 200 -4.23 12.62 -26.36
C LYS A 200 -2.83 12.89 -25.80
N SER A 201 -2.69 13.19 -24.51
CA SER A 201 -1.39 13.40 -23.87
C SER A 201 -0.73 12.04 -23.56
N THR A 202 0.44 11.79 -24.15
CA THR A 202 1.29 10.61 -23.86
C THR A 202 1.58 10.47 -22.37
N LEU A 203 1.69 11.60 -21.65
CA LEU A 203 1.90 11.65 -20.21
C LEU A 203 0.69 11.09 -19.43
N PHE A 204 -0.53 11.39 -19.88
CA PHE A 204 -1.76 10.84 -19.30
C PHE A 204 -1.85 9.32 -19.51
N LEU A 205 -1.51 8.83 -20.70
CA LEU A 205 -1.50 7.41 -21.02
C LEU A 205 -0.47 6.63 -20.18
N VAL A 206 0.73 7.18 -19.99
CA VAL A 206 1.79 6.58 -19.17
C VAL A 206 1.39 6.54 -17.70
N PHE A 207 0.79 7.62 -17.18
CA PHE A 207 0.30 7.68 -15.80
C PHE A 207 -0.84 6.68 -15.55
N PHE A 208 -1.78 6.57 -16.49
CA PHE A 208 -2.91 5.64 -16.41
C PHE A 208 -2.46 4.18 -16.49
N ARG A 209 -1.54 3.86 -17.40
CA ARG A 209 -1.03 2.50 -17.63
C ARG A 209 -0.14 1.99 -16.49
N ASN A 210 0.58 2.88 -15.80
CA ASN A 210 1.60 2.48 -14.84
C ASN A 210 1.15 2.53 -13.36
N GLY A 211 0.06 3.25 -13.02
CA GLY A 211 -0.38 3.42 -11.63
C GLY A 211 -1.87 3.20 -11.37
N LEU A 212 -2.73 3.87 -12.15
CA LEU A 212 -4.17 3.93 -11.85
C LEU A 212 -4.89 2.57 -11.93
N ILE A 213 -4.56 1.73 -12.92
CA ILE A 213 -5.17 0.39 -13.05
C ILE A 213 -4.91 -0.44 -11.79
N TYR A 214 -3.69 -0.40 -11.26
CA TYR A 214 -3.33 -1.15 -10.07
C TYR A 214 -4.03 -0.60 -8.82
N TRP A 215 -4.27 0.71 -8.75
CA TRP A 215 -5.06 1.30 -7.66
C TRP A 215 -6.54 0.92 -7.76
N CYS A 216 -7.11 0.82 -8.96
CA CYS A 216 -8.47 0.29 -9.12
C CYS A 216 -8.56 -1.17 -8.64
N LEU A 217 -7.56 -1.99 -8.96
CA LEU A 217 -7.50 -3.39 -8.51
C LEU A 217 -7.40 -3.49 -6.98
N ILE A 218 -6.58 -2.66 -6.33
CA ILE A 218 -6.49 -2.69 -4.86
C ILE A 218 -7.80 -2.25 -4.19
N SER A 219 -8.51 -1.27 -4.75
CA SER A 219 -9.84 -0.88 -4.26
C SER A 219 -10.84 -2.04 -4.32
N VAL A 220 -10.82 -2.83 -5.39
CA VAL A 220 -11.67 -4.04 -5.50
C VAL A 220 -11.31 -5.05 -4.40
N VAL A 221 -10.01 -5.25 -4.13
CA VAL A 221 -9.56 -6.13 -3.04
C VAL A 221 -10.03 -5.61 -1.68
N TYR A 222 -9.98 -4.30 -1.42
CA TYR A 222 -10.51 -3.72 -0.17
C TYR A 222 -12.01 -3.93 -0.02
N ILE A 223 -12.79 -3.79 -1.10
CA ILE A 223 -14.23 -4.11 -1.08
C ILE A 223 -14.43 -5.58 -0.72
N ALA A 224 -13.66 -6.50 -1.31
CA ALA A 224 -13.75 -7.92 -0.99
C ALA A 224 -13.41 -8.21 0.49
N ILE A 225 -12.39 -7.54 1.06
CA ILE A 225 -12.03 -7.66 2.48
C ILE A 225 -13.16 -7.13 3.37
N THR A 226 -13.71 -5.96 3.07
CA THR A 226 -14.85 -5.36 3.79
C THR A 226 -16.06 -6.31 3.77
N VAL A 227 -16.44 -6.81 2.60
CA VAL A 227 -17.56 -7.76 2.48
C VAL A 227 -17.27 -9.04 3.26
N SER A 228 -16.05 -9.55 3.21
CA SER A 228 -15.65 -10.74 3.98
C SER A 228 -15.80 -10.52 5.49
N ALA A 229 -15.40 -9.36 5.99
CA ALA A 229 -15.53 -8.98 7.40
C ALA A 229 -17.00 -8.85 7.82
N LEU A 230 -17.84 -8.16 7.03
CA LEU A 230 -19.27 -7.99 7.32
C LEU A 230 -20.04 -9.33 7.31
N ARG A 231 -19.54 -10.31 6.54
CA ARG A 231 -20.11 -11.66 6.45
C ARG A 231 -19.47 -12.65 7.44
N ASN A 232 -18.57 -12.18 8.31
CA ASN A 232 -17.81 -13.01 9.26
C ASN A 232 -17.03 -14.15 8.58
N LEU A 233 -16.55 -13.93 7.35
CA LEU A 233 -15.72 -14.88 6.60
C LEU A 233 -14.24 -14.66 6.98
N THR A 234 -13.90 -15.03 8.22
CA THR A 234 -12.57 -14.78 8.84
C THR A 234 -11.41 -15.29 7.98
N GLY A 235 -11.55 -16.49 7.40
CA GLY A 235 -10.51 -17.07 6.53
C GLY A 235 -10.23 -16.20 5.29
N LEU A 236 -11.27 -15.75 4.60
CA LEU A 236 -11.12 -14.92 3.39
C LEU A 236 -10.62 -13.52 3.72
N TYR A 237 -11.05 -12.95 4.85
CA TYR A 237 -10.56 -11.67 5.36
C TYR A 237 -9.03 -11.67 5.52
N PHE A 238 -8.49 -12.62 6.28
CA PHE A 238 -7.04 -12.70 6.51
C PHE A 238 -6.26 -13.11 5.25
N LEU A 239 -6.84 -13.98 4.42
CA LEU A 239 -6.24 -14.38 3.15
C LEU A 239 -6.01 -13.20 2.20
N LEU A 240 -6.92 -12.20 2.22
CA LEU A 240 -6.84 -11.02 1.35
C LEU A 240 -6.11 -9.83 2.00
N ALA A 241 -6.11 -9.72 3.33
CA ALA A 241 -5.48 -8.61 4.06
C ALA A 241 -3.95 -8.54 3.89
N VAL A 242 -3.27 -9.69 3.84
CA VAL A 242 -1.82 -9.75 3.64
C VAL A 242 -1.43 -9.31 2.22
N PRO A 243 -2.00 -9.89 1.14
CA PRO A 243 -1.77 -9.42 -0.23
C PRO A 243 -2.05 -7.93 -0.41
N SER A 244 -3.13 -7.42 0.19
CA SER A 244 -3.49 -6.01 0.01
C SER A 244 -2.45 -5.07 0.63
N SER A 245 -1.88 -5.44 1.77
CA SER A 245 -0.80 -4.68 2.43
C SER A 245 0.50 -4.67 1.59
N VAL A 246 0.86 -5.80 0.96
CA VAL A 246 2.00 -5.88 0.03
C VAL A 246 1.78 -4.96 -1.15
N PHE A 247 0.63 -5.07 -1.80
CA PHE A 247 0.31 -4.27 -2.97
C PHE A 247 0.26 -2.78 -2.65
N GLN A 248 -0.32 -2.38 -1.51
CA GLN A 248 -0.39 -0.97 -1.10
C GLN A 248 1.01 -0.35 -1.00
N SER A 249 1.96 -1.04 -0.37
CA SER A 249 3.36 -0.60 -0.22
C SER A 249 4.12 -0.61 -1.56
N ALA A 250 4.05 -1.72 -2.31
CA ALA A 250 4.76 -1.85 -3.58
C ALA A 250 4.26 -0.86 -4.63
N LEU A 251 2.94 -0.68 -4.75
CA LEU A 251 2.34 0.21 -5.76
C LEU A 251 2.54 1.69 -5.43
N SER A 252 2.46 2.08 -4.15
CA SER A 252 2.70 3.47 -3.75
C SER A 252 4.15 3.90 -3.99
N THR A 253 5.12 2.99 -3.75
CA THR A 253 6.54 3.25 -4.02
C THR A 253 6.87 3.20 -5.53
N ARG A 254 6.36 2.22 -6.28
CA ARG A 254 6.54 2.14 -7.75
C ARG A 254 5.96 3.33 -8.49
N SER A 255 4.76 3.76 -8.13
CA SER A 255 4.13 4.94 -8.74
C SER A 255 4.94 6.20 -8.49
N LEU A 256 5.55 6.35 -7.30
CA LEU A 256 6.44 7.48 -7.03
C LEU A 256 7.72 7.42 -7.86
N LEU A 257 8.34 6.25 -7.99
CA LEU A 257 9.51 6.06 -8.83
C LEU A 257 9.21 6.40 -10.30
N ALA A 258 8.08 5.95 -10.82
CA ALA A 258 7.65 6.24 -12.19
C ALA A 258 7.41 7.75 -12.43
N LEU A 259 6.90 8.46 -11.42
CA LEU A 259 6.75 9.92 -11.48
C LEU A 259 8.11 10.62 -11.51
N ARG A 260 9.04 10.22 -10.63
CA ARG A 260 10.39 10.79 -10.58
C ARG A 260 11.21 10.50 -11.83
N SER A 261 11.09 9.30 -12.39
CA SER A 261 11.78 8.95 -13.64
C SER A 261 11.29 9.82 -14.79
N SER A 262 9.97 10.06 -14.85
CA SER A 262 9.38 10.91 -15.90
C SER A 262 9.83 12.37 -15.77
N ASP A 263 9.88 12.89 -14.54
CA ASP A 263 10.36 14.25 -14.26
C ASP A 263 11.86 14.41 -14.57
N HIS A 264 12.67 13.40 -14.23
CA HIS A 264 14.09 13.37 -14.54
C HIS A 264 14.34 13.40 -16.06
N ILE A 265 13.66 12.55 -16.83
CA ILE A 265 13.75 12.54 -18.30
C ILE A 265 13.34 13.89 -18.89
N ALA A 266 12.22 14.45 -18.45
CA ALA A 266 11.76 15.76 -18.93
C ALA A 266 12.78 16.88 -18.64
N SER A 267 13.44 16.85 -17.47
CA SER A 267 14.48 17.81 -17.13
C SER A 267 15.74 17.67 -18.01
N GLN A 268 16.11 16.44 -18.38
CA GLN A 268 17.22 16.18 -19.28
C GLN A 268 16.93 16.68 -20.69
N ASP A 269 15.74 16.40 -21.23
CA ASP A 269 15.32 16.88 -22.56
C ASP A 269 15.33 18.41 -22.65
N LEU A 270 14.85 19.10 -21.61
CA LEU A 270 14.91 20.56 -21.49
C LEU A 270 16.35 21.08 -21.54
N SER A 271 17.27 20.47 -20.79
CA SER A 271 18.69 20.86 -20.80
C SER A 271 19.38 20.62 -22.15
N GLN A 272 19.01 19.55 -22.86
CA GLN A 272 19.51 19.28 -24.21
C GLN A 272 18.99 20.29 -25.23
N LEU A 273 17.73 20.72 -25.11
CA LEU A 273 17.17 21.77 -25.96
C LEU A 273 17.82 23.14 -25.70
N GLU A 274 18.12 23.47 -24.45
CA GLU A 274 18.84 24.69 -24.09
C GLU A 274 20.28 24.71 -24.64
N THR A 275 21.00 23.60 -24.52
CA THR A 275 22.37 23.48 -25.07
C THR A 275 22.38 23.54 -26.60
N MET A 276 21.40 22.91 -27.27
CA MET A 276 21.24 23.03 -28.74
C MET A 276 20.94 24.46 -29.18
N ARG A 277 20.05 25.19 -28.49
CA ARG A 277 19.78 26.61 -28.76
C ARG A 277 21.01 27.49 -28.55
N PHE A 278 21.83 27.19 -27.55
CA PHE A 278 23.05 27.94 -27.30
C PHE A 278 24.05 27.75 -28.46
N ASN A 279 24.24 26.51 -28.92
CA ASN A 279 25.14 26.23 -30.06
C ASN A 279 24.66 26.82 -31.39
N SER A 280 23.35 26.87 -31.66
CA SER A 280 22.83 27.52 -32.87
C SER A 280 23.03 29.05 -32.87
N ASN A 281 23.00 29.68 -31.69
CA ASN A 281 23.25 31.12 -31.55
C ASN A 281 24.74 31.49 -31.66
N VAL A 282 25.64 30.54 -31.39
CA VAL A 282 27.07 30.70 -31.63
C VAL A 282 27.37 30.56 -33.13
N GLY A 283 26.80 29.54 -33.81
CA GLY A 283 27.03 29.32 -35.25
C GLY A 283 26.45 30.40 -36.19
N THR A 284 25.49 31.20 -35.72
CA THR A 284 24.90 32.31 -36.52
C THR A 284 25.65 33.64 -36.37
N ARG A 285 26.57 33.77 -35.42
CA ARG A 285 27.43 34.97 -35.29
C ARG A 285 28.66 34.95 -36.20
N ASP A 286 29.01 33.80 -36.76
CA ASP A 286 30.21 33.65 -37.60
C ASP A 286 29.96 33.82 -39.11
N THR A 287 28.72 34.16 -39.54
CA THR A 287 28.37 34.37 -40.95
C THR A 287 28.12 35.84 -41.34
N GLN A 288 28.60 36.80 -40.55
CA GLN A 288 28.65 38.22 -40.94
C GLN A 288 30.09 38.66 -41.21
N TRP A 289 30.61 38.27 -42.37
CA TRP A 289 31.73 38.93 -43.05
C TRP A 289 31.43 39.00 -44.54
#